data_AF-A0A5K3F2L6-F1
#
_entry.id   AF-A0A5K3F2L6-F1
#
_cell.length_a   1.000
_cell.length_b   1.000
_cell.length_c   1.000
_cell.angle_alpha   90.00
_cell.angle_beta   90.00
_cell.angle_gamma   90.00
#
_symmetry.space_group_name_H-M   'P 1'
#
loop_
_entity.id
_entity.type
_entity.pdbx_description
1 polymer ?
#
loop_
_entity_poly.entity_id
_entity_poly.type
_entity_poly.pdbx_seq_one_letter_code
_entity_poly.pdbx_strand_id
1 'polypeptide(L)'
;MTGVQDDCARLRTYINEQLIRTGERERLKDLLRTRLLECGWRDELKSYCKDVIAKKGLENVTVNDLVTEITPVGRRLVPDSVKQELVDAIRSFLPKENDDDDGNNE
;
A
#
# COMPACT_ATOMS: atom_id res chain seq x y z
N MET A 1 -25.21 14.77 4.38
CA MET A 1 -24.07 14.10 3.73
C MET A 1 -22.80 14.03 4.61
N THR A 2 -22.80 14.58 5.83
CA THR A 2 -21.60 14.62 6.70
C THR A 2 -21.41 13.40 7.61
N GLY A 3 -22.47 12.64 7.94
CA GLY A 3 -22.37 11.48 8.85
C GLY A 3 -21.58 10.29 8.28
N VAL A 4 -21.85 9.89 7.03
CA VAL A 4 -21.20 8.72 6.40
C VAL A 4 -19.68 8.91 6.24
N GLN A 5 -19.22 10.15 6.00
CA GLN A 5 -17.80 10.46 5.86
C GLN A 5 -17.05 10.27 7.18
N ASP A 6 -17.71 10.53 8.31
CA ASP A 6 -17.14 10.41 9.65
C ASP A 6 -17.00 8.94 10.06
N ASP A 7 -18.00 8.11 9.76
CA ASP A 7 -17.98 6.68 10.06
C ASP A 7 -16.87 5.94 9.30
N CYS A 8 -16.66 6.24 8.01
CA CYS A 8 -15.53 5.69 7.24
C CYS A 8 -14.17 6.12 7.81
N ALA A 9 -14.04 7.36 8.28
CA ALA A 9 -12.79 7.87 8.86
C ALA A 9 -12.48 7.19 10.20
N ARG A 10 -13.51 6.95 11.03
CA ARG A 10 -13.40 6.23 12.30
C ARG A 10 -13.02 4.76 12.07
N LEU A 11 -13.68 4.07 11.14
CA LEU A 11 -13.36 2.68 10.80
C LEU A 11 -11.91 2.54 10.30
N ARG A 12 -11.48 3.42 9.38
CA ARG A 12 -10.09 3.44 8.90
C ARG A 12 -9.08 3.60 10.03
N THR A 13 -9.39 4.47 11.00
CA THR A 13 -8.52 4.69 12.17
C THR A 13 -8.44 3.43 13.04
N TYR A 14 -9.58 2.81 13.34
CA TYR A 14 -9.65 1.57 14.10
C TYR A 14 -8.84 0.44 13.45
N ILE A 15 -9.04 0.20 12.15
CA ILE A 15 -8.29 -0.81 11.39
C ILE A 15 -6.79 -0.55 11.49
N ASN A 16 -6.36 0.69 11.26
CA ASN A 16 -4.94 1.04 11.31
C ASN A 16 -4.34 0.84 12.72
N GLU A 17 -5.07 1.15 13.79
CA GLU A 17 -4.64 0.87 15.15
C GLU A 17 -4.47 -0.63 15.41
N GLN A 18 -5.41 -1.47 14.96
CA GLN A 18 -5.32 -2.93 15.11
C GLN A 18 -4.13 -3.49 14.34
N LEU A 19 -3.91 -3.04 13.10
CA LEU A 19 -2.76 -3.46 12.29
C LEU A 19 -1.43 -3.09 12.95
N ILE A 20 -1.35 -1.94 13.63
CA ILE A 20 -0.13 -1.51 14.33
C ILE A 20 0.06 -2.33 15.61
N ARG A 21 -0.96 -2.45 16.46
CA ARG A 21 -0.86 -3.09 17.78
C ARG A 21 -0.54 -4.58 17.68
N THR A 22 -1.04 -5.26 16.65
CA THR A 22 -0.81 -6.69 16.42
C THR A 22 0.49 -7.00 15.67
N GLY A 23 1.20 -5.98 15.17
CA GLY A 23 2.37 -6.15 14.30
C GLY A 23 2.05 -6.51 12.86
N GLU A 24 0.77 -6.68 12.51
CA GLU A 24 0.32 -7.05 11.17
C GLU A 24 0.74 -6.03 10.10
N ARG A 25 0.84 -4.75 10.46
CA ARG A 25 1.36 -3.71 9.58
C ARG A 25 2.78 -4.02 9.10
N GLU A 26 3.63 -4.59 9.95
CA GLU A 26 5.00 -4.92 9.55
C GLU A 26 5.03 -6.15 8.64
N ARG A 27 4.22 -7.17 8.95
CA ARG A 27 4.00 -8.34 8.08
C ARG A 27 3.54 -7.92 6.67
N LEU A 28 2.59 -6.98 6.58
CA LEU A 28 2.08 -6.45 5.30
C LEU A 28 3.14 -5.64 4.55
N LYS A 29 3.99 -4.87 5.25
CA LYS A 29 5.12 -4.16 4.61
C LYS A 29 6.14 -5.14 4.03
N ASP A 30 6.44 -6.22 4.75
CA ASP A 30 7.38 -7.25 4.29
C ASP A 30 6.82 -8.02 3.10
N LEU A 31 5.53 -8.34 3.12
CA LEU A 31 4.81 -8.90 1.98
C LEU A 31 4.92 -7.98 0.76
N LEU A 32 4.57 -6.69 0.92
CA LEU A 32 4.69 -5.70 -0.16
C LEU A 32 6.12 -5.62 -0.69
N ARG A 33 7.11 -5.51 0.19
CA ARG A 33 8.53 -5.45 -0.20
C ARG A 33 8.92 -6.68 -1.02
N THR A 34 8.53 -7.86 -0.57
CA THR A 34 8.80 -9.13 -1.28
C THR A 34 8.19 -9.11 -2.66
N ARG A 35 6.90 -8.77 -2.79
CA ARG A 35 6.21 -8.73 -4.09
C ARG A 35 6.79 -7.70 -5.04
N LEU A 36 7.18 -6.52 -4.55
CA LEU A 36 7.84 -5.50 -5.38
C LEU A 36 9.24 -5.93 -5.85
N LEU A 37 9.94 -6.77 -5.08
CA LEU A 37 11.20 -7.36 -5.52
C LEU A 37 10.95 -8.43 -6.59
N GLU A 38 10.02 -9.36 -6.34
CA GLU A 38 9.71 -10.48 -7.23
C GLU A 38 9.15 -10.03 -8.58
N CYS A 39 8.32 -8.99 -8.61
CA CYS A 39 7.78 -8.46 -9.87
C CYS A 39 8.73 -7.52 -10.61
N GLY A 40 9.95 -7.30 -10.10
CA GLY A 40 10.97 -6.47 -10.75
C GLY A 40 10.79 -4.96 -10.58
N TRP A 41 9.80 -4.51 -9.81
CA TRP A 41 9.50 -3.09 -9.60
C TRP A 41 10.73 -2.28 -9.14
N ARG A 42 11.53 -2.85 -8.23
CA ARG A 42 12.73 -2.18 -7.72
C ARG A 42 13.75 -1.93 -8.83
N ASP A 43 13.95 -2.91 -9.71
CA ASP A 43 14.95 -2.83 -10.77
C ASP A 43 14.50 -1.88 -11.87
N GLU A 44 13.21 -1.89 -12.22
CA GLU A 44 12.62 -0.94 -13.17
C GLU A 44 12.73 0.50 -12.65
N LEU A 45 12.36 0.74 -11.38
CA LEU A 45 12.47 2.07 -10.79
C LEU A 45 13.93 2.54 -10.67
N LYS A 46 14.86 1.62 -10.38
CA LYS A 46 16.30 1.90 -10.37
C LYS A 46 16.81 2.23 -11.77
N SER A 47 16.33 1.57 -12.81
CA SER A 47 16.67 1.89 -14.20
C SER A 47 16.20 3.28 -14.58
N TYR A 48 14.93 3.61 -14.30
CA TYR A 48 14.38 4.94 -14.55
C TYR A 48 15.15 6.04 -13.80
N CYS A 49 15.51 5.78 -12.54
CA CYS A 49 16.33 6.67 -11.73
C CYS A 49 17.69 6.98 -12.39
N LYS A 50 18.37 5.97 -12.95
CA LYS A 50 19.62 6.17 -13.69
C LYS A 50 19.41 7.01 -14.95
N ASP A 51 18.32 6.80 -15.68
CA ASP A 51 18.00 7.58 -16.88
C ASP A 51 17.76 9.06 -16.57
N VAL A 52 17.09 9.35 -15.44
CA VAL A 52 16.89 10.73 -14.96
C VAL A 52 18.23 11.39 -14.65
N ILE A 53 19.11 10.70 -13.92
CA ILE A 53 20.45 11.22 -13.58
C ILE A 53 21.28 11.43 -14.86
N ALA A 54 21.23 10.50 -15.81
CA ALA A 54 21.96 10.61 -17.07
C ALA A 54 21.47 11.80 -17.92
N LYS A 55 20.17 12.08 -17.92
CA LYS A 55 19.58 13.20 -18.67
C LYS A 55 19.83 14.57 -18.03
N LYS A 56 19.74 14.66 -16.70
CA LYS A 56 19.89 15.93 -15.97
C LYS A 56 21.35 16.25 -15.62
N GLY A 57 22.20 15.23 -15.53
CA GLY A 57 23.59 15.33 -15.06
C GLY A 57 23.66 15.17 -13.54
N LEU A 58 24.65 14.40 -13.06
CA LEU A 58 24.79 14.07 -11.64
C LEU A 58 24.94 15.30 -10.73
N GLU A 59 25.65 16.33 -11.22
CA GLU A 59 25.88 17.58 -10.47
C GLU A 59 24.63 18.47 -10.36
N ASN A 60 23.61 18.23 -11.18
CA ASN A 60 22.40 19.05 -11.27
C ASN A 60 21.18 18.42 -10.58
N VAL A 61 21.35 17.29 -9.88
CA VAL A 61 20.23 16.55 -9.28
C VAL A 61 20.47 16.32 -7.80
N THR A 62 19.59 16.85 -6.96
CA THR A 62 19.56 16.48 -5.54
C THR A 62 18.74 15.20 -5.33
N VAL A 63 18.93 14.55 -4.18
CA VAL A 63 18.10 13.40 -3.78
C VAL A 63 16.61 13.79 -3.73
N ASN A 64 16.28 14.99 -3.28
CA ASN A 64 14.88 15.44 -3.22
C ASN A 64 14.26 15.63 -4.60
N ASP A 65 15.01 16.17 -5.56
CA ASP A 65 14.55 16.29 -6.95
C ASP A 65 14.30 14.91 -7.55
N LEU A 66 15.22 13.98 -7.28
CA LEU A 66 15.12 12.60 -7.75
C LEU A 66 13.91 11.89 -7.13
N VAL A 67 13.69 12.01 -5.82
CA VAL A 67 12.50 11.47 -5.14
C VAL A 67 11.23 12.05 -5.75
N THR A 68 11.18 13.37 -5.97
CA THR A 68 10.03 14.06 -6.56
C THR A 68 9.72 13.53 -7.96
N GLU A 69 10.75 13.30 -8.77
CA GLU A 69 10.63 12.77 -10.13
C GLU A 69 10.21 11.29 -10.16
N ILE A 70 10.84 10.44 -9.37
CA ILE A 70 10.64 8.99 -9.46
C ILE A 70 9.41 8.50 -8.69
N THR A 71 8.94 9.23 -7.66
CA THR A 71 7.78 8.83 -6.84
C THR A 71 6.51 8.57 -7.66
N PRO A 72 6.05 9.46 -8.57
CA PRO A 72 4.85 9.20 -9.37
C PRO A 72 5.02 7.98 -10.28
N VAL A 73 6.22 7.76 -10.81
CA VAL A 73 6.55 6.58 -11.62
C VAL A 73 6.50 5.31 -10.77
N GLY A 74 7.18 5.32 -9.62
CA GLY A 74 7.16 4.21 -8.67
C GLY A 74 5.74 3.82 -8.25
N ARG A 75 4.86 4.79 -7.97
CA ARG A 75 3.45 4.51 -7.65
C ARG A 75 2.68 3.87 -8.80
N ARG A 76 2.92 4.33 -10.03
CA ARG A 76 2.25 3.79 -11.24
C ARG A 76 2.71 2.37 -11.57
N LEU A 77 3.99 2.06 -11.33
CA LEU A 77 4.57 0.75 -11.62
C LEU A 77 4.13 -0.35 -10.66
N VAL A 78 3.47 -0.03 -9.53
CA VAL A 78 2.96 -1.06 -8.63
C VAL A 78 1.81 -1.81 -9.32
N PRO A 79 1.94 -3.13 -9.58
CA PRO A 79 0.90 -3.89 -10.25
C PRO A 79 -0.38 -3.98 -9.41
N ASP A 80 -1.53 -4.02 -10.07
CA ASP A 80 -2.82 -4.13 -9.37
C ASP A 80 -2.98 -5.48 -8.66
N SER A 81 -2.32 -6.54 -9.14
CA SER A 81 -2.26 -7.83 -8.45
C SER A 81 -1.63 -7.73 -7.06
N VAL A 82 -0.54 -6.95 -6.92
CA VAL A 82 0.13 -6.72 -5.62
C VAL A 82 -0.76 -5.90 -4.68
N LYS A 83 -1.46 -4.89 -5.20
CA LYS A 83 -2.43 -4.11 -4.42
C LYS A 83 -3.58 -4.98 -3.95
N GLN A 84 -4.10 -5.84 -4.83
CA GLN A 84 -5.21 -6.74 -4.53
C GLN A 84 -4.81 -7.76 -3.46
N GLU A 85 -3.62 -8.37 -3.57
CA GLU A 85 -3.10 -9.29 -2.55
C GLU A 85 -2.99 -8.62 -1.17
N LEU A 86 -2.55 -7.36 -1.10
CA LEU A 86 -2.52 -6.60 0.15
C LEU A 86 -3.92 -6.32 0.70
N VAL A 87 -4.87 -5.95 -0.15
CA VAL A 87 -6.26 -5.72 0.26
C VAL A 87 -6.87 -7.00 0.83
N ASP A 88 -6.63 -8.14 0.19
CA ASP A 88 -7.14 -9.43 0.65
C ASP A 88 -6.46 -9.89 1.94
N ALA A 89 -5.16 -9.62 2.11
CA ALA A 89 -4.46 -9.86 3.36
C ALA A 89 -5.02 -9.00 4.52
N ILE A 90 -5.32 -7.72 4.27
CA ILE A 90 -5.97 -6.85 5.26
C ILE A 90 -7.37 -7.37 5.61
N ARG A 91 -8.17 -7.76 4.61
CA ARG A 91 -9.52 -8.32 4.83
C ARG A 91 -9.48 -9.62 5.61
N SER A 92 -8.51 -10.48 5.34
CA SER A 92 -8.34 -11.75 6.05
C SER A 92 -7.91 -11.57 7.51
N PHE A 93 -7.26 -10.45 7.85
CA PHE A 93 -6.91 -10.13 9.23
C PHE A 93 -8.11 -9.61 10.02
N LEU A 94 -9.02 -8.87 9.38
CA LEU A 94 -10.20 -8.36 10.04
C LEU A 94 -11.17 -9.51 10.32
N PRO A 95 -11.85 -9.51 11.49
CA PRO A 95 -12.93 -10.45 11.73
C PRO A 95 -13.93 -10.34 10.58
N LYS A 96 -14.37 -11.49 10.06
CA LYS A 96 -15.59 -11.50 9.24
C LYS A 96 -16.68 -10.99 10.17
N GLU A 97 -17.42 -9.94 9.78
CA GLU A 97 -18.69 -9.67 10.43
C GLU A 97 -19.46 -10.99 10.37
N ASN A 98 -19.80 -11.55 11.54
CA ASN A 98 -20.69 -12.68 11.57
C ASN A 98 -22.01 -12.19 10.97
N ASP A 99 -22.32 -12.64 9.76
CA ASP A 99 -23.68 -12.70 9.24
C ASP A 99 -24.48 -13.71 10.07
N ASP A 100 -24.55 -13.54 11.39
CA ASP A 100 -25.50 -14.25 12.26
C ASP A 100 -26.86 -13.53 12.12
N ASP A 101 -27.39 -13.52 10.89
CA ASP A 101 -28.84 -13.53 10.64
C ASP A 101 -29.33 -14.95 10.97
N ASP A 102 -29.33 -15.30 12.25
CA ASP A 102 -30.06 -16.48 12.73
C ASP A 102 -31.48 -16.01 13.04
N GLY A 103 -32.22 -15.75 11.96
CA GLY A 103 -33.66 -15.79 11.95
C GLY A 103 -34.12 -17.19 12.33
N ASN A 104 -34.30 -17.45 13.63
CA ASN A 104 -34.97 -18.64 14.13
C ASN A 104 -35.95 -18.28 15.26
N ASN A 105 -37.11 -17.78 14.83
CA ASN A 105 -38.44 -18.32 15.16
C ASN A 105 -38.63 -19.04 16.52
N GLU A 106 -39.29 -18.36 17.47
CA GLU A 106 -40.56 -18.86 18.06
C GLU A 106 -41.47 -17.71 18.48
#